data_AF-A0AAU8CU18-F1
#
_entry.id   AF-A0AAU8CU18-F1
#
_cell.length_a   1.000
_cell.length_b   1.000
_cell.length_c   1.000
_cell.angle_alpha   90.00
_cell.angle_beta   90.00
_cell.angle_gamma   90.00
#
_symmetry.space_group_name_H-M   'P 1'
#
loop_
_entity.id
_entity.type
_entity.pdbx_description
1 polymer ?
#
loop_
_entity_poly.entity_id
_entity_poly.type
_entity_poly.pdbx_seq_one_letter_code
_entity_poly.pdbx_strand_id
1 'polypeptide(L)'
;MPAAISPVQLAALRALREGENPTFSRLGAAGKINPATLRERARRDNWKTRRFTRSGAEARSGAPEGEAGAEALADLPEGMSLEDVRKRLAEVLPRLLARMVELAERGVLDKGRIDALLAMGRILEQWEAVAQASAAEQQKRSDDELAAMLERVDERIIELAQAYAERLGGGEHSEGAG
;
A
#
# COMPACT_ATOMS: atom_id res chain seq x y z
N MET A 1 -50.24 12.41 -23.01
CA MET A 1 -49.29 11.69 -23.89
C MET A 1 -47.88 12.03 -23.43
N PRO A 2 -47.08 11.08 -22.91
CA PRO A 2 -45.69 11.39 -22.55
C PRO A 2 -44.93 11.84 -23.81
N ALA A 3 -44.12 12.90 -23.68
CA ALA A 3 -43.37 13.46 -24.81
C ALA A 3 -42.54 12.36 -25.47
N ALA A 4 -42.62 12.25 -26.81
CA ALA A 4 -41.87 11.25 -27.55
C ALA A 4 -40.38 11.31 -27.20
N ILE A 5 -39.82 10.17 -26.80
CA ILE A 5 -38.39 10.02 -26.50
C ILE A 5 -37.67 10.09 -27.85
N SER A 6 -36.71 11.01 -27.98
CA SER A 6 -35.99 11.17 -29.26
C SER A 6 -35.06 9.97 -29.51
N PRO A 7 -34.72 9.66 -30.78
CA PRO A 7 -33.79 8.58 -31.08
C PRO A 7 -32.41 8.79 -30.44
N VAL A 8 -31.97 10.05 -30.34
CA VAL A 8 -30.72 10.44 -29.65
C VAL A 8 -30.79 10.15 -28.15
N GLN A 9 -31.94 10.39 -27.52
CA GLN A 9 -32.16 10.11 -26.12
C GLN A 9 -32.18 8.60 -25.84
N LEU A 10 -32.83 7.81 -26.70
CA LEU A 10 -32.81 6.34 -26.60
C LEU A 10 -31.40 5.78 -26.78
N ALA A 11 -30.63 6.30 -27.73
CA ALA A 11 -29.24 5.89 -27.95
C ALA A 11 -28.36 6.21 -26.73
N ALA A 12 -28.52 7.39 -26.14
CA ALA A 12 -27.80 7.77 -24.93
C ALA A 12 -28.16 6.89 -23.72
N LEU A 13 -29.45 6.58 -23.52
CA LEU A 13 -29.91 5.67 -22.46
C LEU A 13 -29.38 4.25 -22.66
N ARG A 14 -29.37 3.76 -23.91
CA ARG A 14 -28.81 2.46 -24.27
C ARG A 14 -27.31 2.40 -23.96
N ALA A 15 -26.54 3.39 -24.38
CA ALA A 15 -25.12 3.48 -24.11
C ALA A 15 -24.81 3.46 -22.59
N LEU A 16 -25.61 4.18 -21.78
CA LEU A 16 -25.49 4.14 -20.33
C LEU A 16 -25.81 2.76 -19.73
N ARG A 17 -26.81 2.06 -20.29
CA ARG A 17 -27.18 0.70 -19.85
C ARG A 17 -26.13 -0.34 -20.24
N GLU A 18 -25.48 -0.17 -21.39
CA GLU A 18 -24.43 -1.06 -21.90
C GLU A 18 -23.05 -0.80 -21.23
N GLY A 19 -22.99 0.17 -20.32
CA GLY A 19 -21.79 0.44 -19.50
C GLY A 19 -20.82 1.42 -20.12
N GLU A 20 -21.19 2.13 -21.19
CA GLU A 20 -20.36 3.22 -21.71
C GLU A 20 -20.21 4.35 -20.68
N ASN A 21 -19.07 5.05 -20.72
CA ASN A 21 -18.76 6.10 -19.76
C ASN A 21 -19.88 7.16 -19.69
N PRO A 22 -20.44 7.47 -18.51
CA PRO A 22 -21.48 8.49 -18.34
C PRO A 22 -20.89 9.91 -18.43
N THR A 23 -20.53 10.33 -19.63
CA THR A 23 -20.05 11.68 -19.91
C THR A 23 -21.20 12.69 -19.81
N PHE A 24 -20.90 13.96 -19.48
CA PHE A 24 -21.91 15.02 -19.41
C PHE A 24 -22.69 15.21 -20.73
N SER A 25 -22.07 14.93 -21.87
CA SER A 25 -22.75 14.95 -23.18
C SER A 25 -23.82 13.86 -23.28
N ARG A 26 -23.48 12.62 -22.87
CA ARG A 26 -24.38 11.46 -22.90
C ARG A 26 -25.50 11.61 -21.85
N LEU A 27 -25.18 12.09 -20.65
CA LEU A 27 -26.17 12.39 -19.62
C LEU A 27 -27.10 13.53 -20.03
N GLY A 28 -26.58 14.57 -20.69
CA GLY A 28 -27.37 15.67 -21.23
C GLY A 28 -28.33 15.19 -22.33
N ALA A 29 -27.86 14.33 -23.23
CA ALA A 29 -28.69 13.71 -24.26
C ALA A 29 -29.80 12.81 -23.67
N ALA A 30 -29.49 12.04 -22.62
CA ALA A 30 -30.46 11.19 -21.93
C ALA A 30 -31.51 12.00 -21.14
N GLY A 31 -31.10 13.10 -20.49
CA GLY A 31 -31.95 13.94 -19.65
C GLY A 31 -32.64 15.10 -20.37
N LYS A 32 -32.34 15.35 -21.65
CA LYS A 32 -32.69 16.60 -22.38
C LYS A 32 -32.23 17.87 -21.64
N ILE A 33 -31.09 17.79 -20.96
CA ILE A 33 -30.50 18.91 -20.21
C ILE A 33 -29.23 19.36 -20.95
N ASN A 34 -29.01 20.68 -21.02
CA ASN A 34 -27.78 21.21 -21.60
C ASN A 34 -26.56 20.68 -20.79
N PRO A 35 -25.54 20.08 -21.44
CA PRO A 35 -24.38 19.54 -20.75
C PRO A 35 -23.61 20.58 -19.93
N ALA A 36 -23.61 21.86 -20.32
CA ALA A 36 -23.00 22.94 -19.55
C ALA A 36 -23.74 23.18 -18.22
N THR A 37 -25.07 23.20 -18.27
CA THR A 37 -25.92 23.33 -17.08
C THR A 37 -25.77 22.12 -16.16
N LEU A 38 -25.65 20.91 -16.73
CA LEU A 38 -25.43 19.70 -15.95
C LEU A 38 -24.06 19.71 -15.27
N ARG A 39 -23.02 20.21 -15.95
CA ARG A 39 -21.67 20.35 -15.39
C ARG A 39 -21.64 21.37 -14.26
N GLU A 40 -22.31 22.51 -14.43
CA GLU A 40 -22.41 23.54 -13.39
C GLU A 40 -23.14 23.01 -12.14
N ARG A 41 -24.23 22.29 -12.34
CA ARG A 41 -24.97 21.66 -11.24
C ARG A 41 -24.17 20.56 -10.54
N ALA A 42 -23.48 19.71 -11.31
CA ALA A 42 -22.62 18.67 -10.75
C ALA A 42 -21.48 19.23 -9.89
N ARG A 43 -20.94 20.40 -10.27
CA ARG A 43 -19.95 21.14 -9.46
C ARG A 43 -20.56 21.66 -8.17
N ARG A 44 -21.72 22.33 -8.26
CA ARG A 44 -22.41 22.90 -7.09
C ARG A 44 -22.81 21.83 -6.07
N ASP A 45 -23.21 20.66 -6.55
CA ASP A 45 -23.74 19.58 -5.73
C ASP A 45 -22.67 18.51 -5.39
N ASN A 46 -21.38 18.76 -5.69
CA ASN A 46 -20.26 17.85 -5.43
C ASN A 46 -20.49 16.39 -5.87
N TRP A 47 -20.97 16.20 -7.11
CA TRP A 47 -21.23 14.86 -7.61
C TRP A 47 -19.92 14.06 -7.73
N LYS A 48 -19.86 12.91 -7.04
CA LYS A 48 -18.69 12.02 -7.07
C LYS A 48 -18.48 11.48 -8.48
N THR A 49 -17.35 11.83 -9.10
CA THR A 49 -16.97 11.27 -10.41
C THR A 49 -16.42 9.87 -10.18
N ARG A 50 -17.19 8.83 -10.51
CA ARG A 50 -16.62 7.48 -10.59
C ARG A 50 -15.63 7.43 -11.74
N ARG A 51 -14.40 6.96 -11.50
CA ARG A 51 -13.42 6.73 -12.56
C ARG A 51 -13.89 5.57 -13.43
N PHE A 52 -14.62 5.89 -14.51
CA PHE A 52 -14.86 4.93 -15.57
C PHE A 52 -13.60 4.89 -16.43
N THR A 53 -12.78 3.85 -16.22
CA THR A 53 -11.65 3.55 -17.11
C THR A 53 -12.16 3.57 -18.53
N ARG A 54 -11.54 4.39 -19.37
CA ARG A 54 -11.88 4.63 -20.76
C ARG A 54 -11.67 3.35 -21.58
N SER A 55 -12.59 2.40 -21.43
CA SER A 55 -12.68 1.21 -22.25
C SER A 55 -13.39 1.62 -23.53
N GLY A 56 -12.64 2.05 -24.54
CA GLY A 56 -13.16 2.01 -25.91
C GLY A 56 -12.76 3.13 -26.87
N ALA A 57 -12.09 4.21 -26.44
CA ALA A 57 -11.69 5.26 -27.38
C ALA A 57 -10.36 5.88 -26.96
N GLU A 58 -9.40 5.95 -27.89
CA GLU A 58 -8.06 6.55 -27.78
C GLU A 58 -6.96 5.59 -27.29
N ALA A 59 -6.72 4.52 -28.04
CA ALA A 59 -5.48 4.41 -28.80
C ALA A 59 -5.31 5.58 -29.78
N ARG A 60 -4.65 6.66 -29.34
CA ARG A 60 -3.73 7.52 -30.10
C ARG A 60 -3.45 8.83 -29.32
N SER A 61 -2.19 8.97 -28.92
CA SER A 61 -1.47 10.22 -28.60
C SER A 61 -1.91 11.03 -27.38
N GLY A 62 -0.95 11.25 -26.47
CA GLY A 62 -0.99 12.33 -25.48
C GLY A 62 -0.83 11.84 -24.05
N ALA A 63 0.42 11.77 -23.59
CA ALA A 63 0.71 11.81 -22.15
C ALA A 63 0.09 13.07 -21.53
N PRO A 64 -0.22 13.02 -20.22
CA PRO A 64 0.25 14.12 -19.39
C PRO A 64 1.08 13.59 -18.23
N GLU A 65 2.26 14.16 -18.18
CA GLU A 65 3.12 14.26 -17.02
C GLU A 65 2.39 14.96 -15.86
N GLY A 66 2.83 14.65 -14.64
CA GLY A 66 2.61 15.49 -13.48
C GLY A 66 1.41 15.10 -12.63
N GLU A 67 1.70 14.88 -11.33
CA GLU A 67 0.74 14.96 -10.21
C GLU A 67 -0.07 13.70 -9.85
N ALA A 68 0.33 12.50 -10.29
CA ALA A 68 -0.26 11.24 -9.83
C ALA A 68 0.38 10.65 -8.54
N GLY A 69 1.02 11.48 -7.71
CA GLY A 69 1.78 11.02 -6.54
C GLY A 69 1.06 11.10 -5.19
N ALA A 70 0.07 11.98 -5.04
CA ALA A 70 -0.42 12.37 -3.70
C ALA A 70 -1.80 11.82 -3.30
N GLU A 71 -2.67 11.42 -4.25
CA GLU A 71 -4.04 10.94 -3.94
C GLU A 71 -4.19 9.41 -3.92
N ALA A 72 -3.14 8.64 -4.23
CA ALA A 72 -3.21 7.18 -4.30
C ALA A 72 -3.21 6.47 -2.93
N LEU A 73 -2.94 7.19 -1.83
CA LEU A 73 -2.97 6.64 -0.47
C LEU A 73 -4.33 6.78 0.26
N ALA A 74 -5.32 7.48 -0.33
CA ALA A 74 -6.55 7.85 0.38
C ALA A 74 -7.73 6.85 0.26
N ASP A 75 -7.56 5.75 -0.46
CA ASP A 75 -8.65 4.78 -0.75
C ASP A 75 -8.27 3.34 -0.32
N LEU A 76 -7.60 3.22 0.84
CA LEU A 76 -7.49 1.94 1.54
C LEU A 76 -8.87 1.61 2.11
N PRO A 77 -9.44 0.42 1.85
CA PRO A 77 -10.68 0.01 2.51
C PRO A 77 -10.49 0.06 4.02
N GLU A 78 -11.45 0.66 4.72
CA GLU A 78 -11.43 0.79 6.18
C GLU A 78 -11.08 -0.57 6.82
N GLY A 79 -9.91 -0.64 7.47
CA GLY A 79 -9.41 -1.83 8.17
C GLY A 79 -8.29 -2.63 7.49
N MET A 80 -7.78 -2.25 6.31
CA MET A 80 -6.60 -2.93 5.75
C MET A 80 -5.30 -2.48 6.42
N SER A 81 -4.56 -3.43 7.00
CA SER A 81 -3.19 -3.18 7.47
C SER A 81 -2.25 -2.94 6.28
N LEU A 82 -1.19 -2.17 6.51
CA LEU A 82 -0.09 -2.00 5.55
C LEU A 82 0.51 -3.36 5.12
N GLU A 83 0.47 -4.33 6.03
CA GLU A 83 0.90 -5.70 5.76
C GLU A 83 -0.07 -6.46 4.84
N ASP A 84 -1.38 -6.18 4.91
CA ASP A 84 -2.37 -6.77 4.02
C ASP A 84 -2.21 -6.23 2.60
N VAL A 85 -1.94 -4.92 2.48
CA VAL A 85 -1.61 -4.28 1.21
C VAL A 85 -0.36 -4.91 0.60
N ARG A 86 0.69 -5.13 1.41
CA ARG A 86 1.90 -5.85 0.99
C ARG A 86 1.61 -7.25 0.49
N LYS A 87 0.90 -8.07 1.26
CA LYS A 87 0.54 -9.43 0.87
C LYS A 87 -0.20 -9.42 -0.46
N ARG A 88 -1.18 -8.52 -0.59
CA ARG A 88 -1.97 -8.39 -1.81
C ARG A 88 -1.12 -7.98 -3.01
N LEU A 89 -0.20 -7.03 -2.83
CA LEU A 89 0.71 -6.58 -3.89
C LEU A 89 1.65 -7.71 -4.32
N ALA A 90 2.21 -8.45 -3.37
CA ALA A 90 3.08 -9.61 -3.61
C ALA A 90 2.35 -10.76 -4.34
N GLU A 91 1.07 -10.99 -4.04
CA GLU A 91 0.24 -11.98 -4.75
C GLU A 91 -0.07 -11.59 -6.21
N VAL A 92 -0.24 -10.30 -6.46
CA VAL A 92 -0.72 -9.79 -7.74
C VAL A 92 0.43 -9.48 -8.70
N LEU A 93 1.58 -9.01 -8.20
CA LEU A 93 2.72 -8.59 -9.02
C LEU A 93 3.22 -9.67 -10.00
N PRO A 94 3.40 -10.95 -9.60
CA PRO A 94 3.84 -12.00 -10.52
C PRO A 94 2.85 -12.25 -11.67
N ARG A 95 1.55 -12.13 -11.40
CA ARG A 95 0.49 -12.32 -12.40
C ARG A 95 0.49 -11.17 -13.41
N LEU A 96 0.76 -9.95 -12.95
CA LEU A 96 0.87 -8.78 -13.83
C LEU A 96 2.15 -8.84 -14.69
N LEU A 97 3.27 -9.31 -14.12
CA LEU A 97 4.50 -9.53 -14.87
C LEU A 97 4.31 -10.59 -15.96
N ALA A 98 3.71 -11.73 -15.64
CA ALA A 98 3.41 -12.77 -16.63
C ALA A 98 2.55 -12.24 -17.78
N ARG A 99 1.50 -11.47 -17.45
CA ARG A 99 0.64 -10.84 -18.45
C ARG A 99 1.36 -9.79 -19.32
N MET A 100 2.36 -9.10 -18.76
CA MET A 100 3.18 -8.18 -19.55
C MET A 100 4.11 -8.91 -20.51
N VAL A 101 4.68 -10.04 -20.11
CA VAL A 101 5.49 -10.86 -21.01
C VAL A 101 4.64 -11.29 -22.23
N GLU A 102 3.41 -11.75 -22.00
CA GLU A 102 2.48 -12.07 -23.10
C GLU A 102 2.14 -10.87 -24.00
N LEU A 103 2.00 -9.67 -23.42
CA LEU A 103 1.76 -8.45 -24.19
C LEU A 103 3.00 -8.00 -24.98
N ALA A 104 4.20 -8.22 -24.41
CA ALA A 104 5.48 -7.92 -25.03
C ALA A 104 5.72 -8.84 -26.24
N GLU A 105 5.46 -10.14 -26.10
CA GLU A 105 5.54 -11.12 -27.19
C GLU A 105 4.60 -10.76 -28.36
N ARG A 106 3.47 -10.11 -28.07
CA ARG A 106 2.50 -9.64 -29.06
C ARG A 106 2.82 -8.24 -29.61
N GLY A 107 3.84 -7.57 -29.10
CA GLY A 107 4.22 -6.21 -29.50
C GLY A 107 3.25 -5.10 -29.03
N VAL A 108 2.43 -5.36 -28.00
CA VAL A 108 1.38 -4.44 -27.51
C VAL A 108 1.70 -3.89 -26.11
N LEU A 109 2.99 -3.75 -25.79
CA LEU A 109 3.45 -3.29 -24.48
C LEU A 109 3.50 -1.75 -24.42
N ASP A 110 2.89 -1.18 -23.38
CA ASP A 110 2.90 0.27 -23.14
C ASP A 110 3.92 0.61 -22.03
N LYS A 111 4.70 1.68 -22.25
CA LYS A 111 5.76 2.12 -21.33
C LYS A 111 5.22 2.48 -19.93
N GLY A 112 4.06 3.12 -19.86
CA GLY A 112 3.45 3.51 -18.59
C GLY A 112 3.10 2.30 -17.71
N ARG A 113 2.75 1.16 -18.31
CA ARG A 113 2.50 -0.09 -17.57
C ARG A 113 3.81 -0.72 -17.05
N ILE A 114 4.88 -0.63 -17.82
CA ILE A 114 6.20 -1.10 -17.41
C ILE A 114 6.69 -0.30 -16.20
N ASP A 115 6.61 1.03 -16.28
CA ASP A 115 7.05 1.93 -15.22
C ASP A 115 6.23 1.73 -13.93
N ALA A 116 4.92 1.52 -14.05
CA ALA A 116 4.05 1.23 -12.90
C ALA A 116 4.44 -0.08 -12.19
N LEU A 117 4.72 -1.15 -12.94
CA LEU A 117 5.13 -2.44 -12.34
C LEU A 117 6.51 -2.39 -11.72
N LEU A 118 7.45 -1.67 -12.35
CA LEU A 118 8.78 -1.43 -11.77
C LEU A 118 8.67 -0.63 -10.46
N ALA A 119 7.80 0.38 -10.41
CA ALA A 119 7.54 1.12 -9.18
C ALA A 119 6.94 0.23 -8.08
N MET A 120 5.97 -0.62 -8.43
CA MET A 120 5.40 -1.60 -7.49
C MET A 120 6.44 -2.61 -6.97
N GLY A 121 7.34 -3.09 -7.84
CA GLY A 121 8.46 -3.96 -7.45
C GLY A 121 9.40 -3.29 -6.46
N ARG A 122 9.82 -2.05 -6.73
CA ARG A 122 10.69 -1.28 -5.82
C ARG A 122 10.06 -1.05 -4.45
N ILE A 123 8.75 -0.80 -4.39
CA ILE A 123 8.04 -0.62 -3.12
C ILE A 123 8.10 -1.91 -2.28
N LEU A 124 7.92 -3.08 -2.90
CA LEU A 124 8.06 -4.36 -2.21
C LEU A 124 9.49 -4.58 -1.70
N GLU A 125 10.49 -4.32 -2.53
CA GLU A 125 11.90 -4.42 -2.14
C GLU A 125 12.25 -3.48 -0.98
N GLN A 126 11.76 -2.24 -1.02
CA GLN A 126 11.95 -1.27 0.04
C GLN A 126 11.34 -1.73 1.36
N TRP A 127 10.17 -2.36 1.33
CA TRP A 127 9.53 -2.90 2.54
C TRP A 127 10.27 -4.09 3.13
N GLU A 128 10.86 -4.94 2.28
CA GLU A 128 11.72 -6.03 2.74
C GLU A 128 12.99 -5.50 3.39
N ALA A 129 13.62 -4.49 2.79
CA ALA A 129 14.81 -3.84 3.37
C ALA A 129 14.52 -3.20 4.73
N VAL A 130 13.37 -2.52 4.88
CA VAL A 130 12.94 -1.94 6.17
C VAL A 130 12.67 -3.03 7.19
N ALA A 131 11.98 -4.12 6.82
CA ALA A 131 11.71 -5.23 7.72
C ALA A 131 12.99 -5.90 8.24
N GLN A 132 13.97 -6.12 7.35
CA GLN A 132 15.28 -6.67 7.72
C GLN A 132 16.06 -5.74 8.64
N ALA A 133 16.07 -4.43 8.36
CA ALA A 133 16.72 -3.45 9.22
C ALA A 133 16.09 -3.40 10.62
N SER A 134 14.77 -3.40 10.71
CA SER A 134 14.05 -3.42 11.99
C SER A 134 14.31 -4.72 12.76
N ALA A 135 14.36 -5.87 12.09
CA ALA A 135 14.68 -7.15 12.74
C ALA A 135 16.11 -7.16 13.30
N ALA A 136 17.09 -6.66 12.54
CA ALA A 136 18.46 -6.55 13.00
C ALA A 136 18.61 -5.60 14.20
N GLU A 137 17.89 -4.47 14.20
CA GLU A 137 17.89 -3.54 15.32
C GLU A 137 17.20 -4.12 16.56
N GLN A 138 16.09 -4.84 16.39
CA GLN A 138 15.40 -5.54 17.48
C GLN A 138 16.29 -6.61 18.11
N GLN A 139 17.00 -7.38 17.28
CA GLN A 139 17.96 -8.39 17.76
C GLN A 139 19.08 -7.73 18.56
N LYS A 140 19.67 -6.65 18.04
CA LYS A 140 20.72 -5.92 18.74
C LYS A 140 20.24 -5.42 20.11
N ARG A 141 19.04 -4.84 20.19
CA ARG A 141 18.45 -4.41 21.47
C ARG A 141 18.25 -5.58 22.43
N SER A 142 17.75 -6.72 21.94
CA SER A 142 17.59 -7.93 22.74
C SER A 142 18.94 -8.47 23.24
N ASP A 143 19.99 -8.41 22.43
CA ASP A 143 21.34 -8.84 22.79
C ASP A 143 21.96 -7.91 23.83
N ASP A 144 21.78 -6.59 23.68
CA ASP A 144 22.23 -5.58 24.65
C ASP A 144 21.51 -5.76 26.00
N GLU A 145 20.20 -6.04 25.99
CA GLU A 145 19.42 -6.35 27.19
C GLU A 145 19.88 -7.66 27.85
N LEU A 146 20.18 -8.68 27.06
CA LEU A 146 20.72 -9.96 27.55
C LEU A 146 22.10 -9.76 28.19
N ALA A 147 22.99 -9.00 27.55
CA ALA A 147 24.30 -8.68 28.09
C ALA A 147 24.19 -7.95 29.43
N ALA A 148 23.31 -6.95 29.53
CA ALA A 148 23.08 -6.23 30.77
C ALA A 148 22.48 -7.11 31.89
N MET A 149 21.66 -8.12 31.53
CA MET A 149 21.18 -9.10 32.51
C MET A 149 22.30 -10.03 33.00
N LEU A 150 23.16 -10.49 32.09
CA LEU A 150 24.30 -11.34 32.43
C LEU A 150 25.31 -10.61 33.31
N GLU A 151 25.59 -9.34 33.04
CA GLU A 151 26.49 -8.52 33.86
C GLU A 151 26.01 -8.43 35.32
N ARG A 152 24.70 -8.23 35.55
CA ARG A 152 24.14 -8.23 36.90
C ARG A 152 24.25 -9.59 37.59
N VAL A 153 24.14 -10.69 36.83
CA VAL A 153 24.33 -12.04 37.39
C VAL A 153 25.78 -12.25 37.77
N ASP A 154 26.73 -11.83 36.93
CA ASP A 154 28.16 -11.93 37.20
C ASP A 154 28.56 -11.12 38.44
N GLU A 155 28.10 -9.87 38.55
CA GLU A 155 28.28 -9.04 39.75
C GLU A 155 27.78 -9.78 41.00
N ARG A 156 26.58 -10.37 40.91
CA ARG A 156 25.99 -11.10 42.03
C ARG A 156 26.75 -12.38 42.39
N ILE A 157 27.29 -13.09 41.39
CA ILE A 157 28.13 -14.26 41.62
C ILE A 157 29.40 -13.85 42.36
N ILE A 158 30.04 -12.75 41.96
CA ILE A 158 31.25 -12.23 42.62
C ILE A 158 30.95 -11.86 44.08
N GLU A 159 29.87 -11.12 44.33
CA GLU A 159 29.44 -10.78 45.69
C GLU A 159 29.22 -12.02 46.57
N LEU A 160 28.50 -13.01 46.05
CA LEU A 160 28.20 -14.24 46.79
C LEU A 160 29.48 -15.06 47.05
N ALA A 161 30.39 -15.12 46.09
CA ALA A 161 31.67 -15.80 46.26
C ALA A 161 32.54 -15.12 47.33
N GLN A 162 32.60 -13.80 47.34
CA GLN A 162 33.30 -13.03 48.37
C GLN A 162 32.70 -13.25 49.76
N ALA A 163 31.38 -13.15 49.89
CA ALA A 163 30.69 -13.39 51.16
C ALA A 163 30.90 -14.84 51.68
N TYR A 164 30.97 -15.81 50.77
CA TYR A 164 31.26 -17.20 51.12
C TYR A 164 32.72 -17.39 51.56
N ALA A 165 33.67 -16.76 50.87
CA ALA A 165 35.09 -16.78 51.23
C ALA A 165 35.35 -16.12 52.59
N GLU A 166 34.71 -14.98 52.88
CA GLU A 166 34.80 -14.32 54.19
C GLU A 166 34.27 -15.23 55.32
N ARG A 167 33.16 -15.94 55.08
CA ARG A 167 32.62 -16.90 56.04
C ARG A 167 33.56 -18.07 56.31
N LEU A 168 34.24 -18.59 55.28
CA LEU A 168 35.22 -19.66 55.44
C LEU A 168 36.49 -19.17 56.14
N GLY A 169 37.06 -18.03 55.72
CA GLY A 169 38.28 -17.47 56.30
C GLY A 169 38.10 -16.93 57.73
N GLY A 170 36.89 -16.49 58.09
CA GLY A 170 36.55 -16.07 59.45
C GLY A 170 36.39 -17.23 60.44
N GLY A 171 36.08 -18.45 59.95
CA GLY A 171 36.03 -19.66 60.78
C GLY A 171 37.42 -20.09 61.26
N GLU A 172 38.42 -20.00 60.40
CA GLU A 172 39.80 -20.44 60.68
C GLU A 172 40.55 -19.53 61.69
N HIS A 173 40.12 -18.28 61.88
CA HIS A 173 40.72 -17.37 62.88
C HIS A 173 40.18 -17.56 64.31
N SER A 174 39.12 -18.37 64.49
CA SER A 174 38.50 -18.61 65.80
C SER A 174 38.95 -19.92 66.49
N GLU A 175 39.62 -20.82 65.78
CA GLU A 175 40.09 -22.12 66.30
C GLU A 175 41.59 -22.15 66.68
N GLY A 176 42.33 -21.04 66.50
CA GLY A 176 43.77 -20.95 66.79
C GLY A 176 44.16 -20.25 68.11
N ALA A 177 43.19 -19.87 68.96
CA ALA A 177 43.43 -19.22 70.24
C ALA A 177 42.79 -20.03 71.37
N GLY A 178 43.39 -21.17 71.70
CA GLY A 178 43.10 -22.01 72.86
C GLY A 178 44.40 -22.53 73.47
#